data_AF-A0A1I1UGB8-F1
#
_entry.id   AF-A0A1I1UGB8-F1
#
_cell.length_a   1.000
_cell.length_b   1.000
_cell.length_c   1.000
_cell.angle_alpha   90.00
_cell.angle_beta   90.00
_cell.angle_gamma   90.00
#
_symmetry.space_group_name_H-M   'P 1'
#
loop_
_entity.id
_entity.type
_entity.pdbx_description
1 polymer ?
#
loop_
_entity_poly.entity_id
_entity_poly.type
_entity_poly.pdbx_seq_one_letter_code
_entity_poly.pdbx_strand_id
1 'polypeptide(L)'
;MVLAVTDASPSLSRRGLLLLGGGSLAFGAAALARPAEAAETVLAEAVSRYNRIRVSERGTVRTMYFVGDDGTQFIESRHDRSRPQSLDLDYTRTMMAGFLLQPRPRRLLMLGLGGGGMSNYLKARFPELEIDAVDIDPEVVRLAQEFFDVPKDDPRYRVHVADARLFVERAAADVRWDMIMLDAFRGVFVPYHLKTAEFYRACLARLSPDGVVVANLHNVTRMYPHDRETTSAVFPQRYSFVSETGNQTTLVASAGRERVGAYQIRANARAVQPQFDADMLGLAARYYIRRDWEDSAEVLKDDFKPAELEAAAGRHNQTCVKNCRYGL
;
A
#
# COMPACT_ATOMS: atom_id res chain seq x y z
N MET A 1 2.75 4.86 -12.21
CA MET A 1 3.42 6.15 -11.93
C MET A 1 3.27 6.40 -10.44
N VAL A 2 4.29 6.05 -9.65
CA VAL A 2 4.49 6.71 -8.35
C VAL A 2 4.66 8.18 -8.68
N LEU A 3 4.00 9.09 -7.96
CA LEU A 3 4.19 10.53 -8.16
C LEU A 3 5.64 10.86 -7.81
N ALA A 4 6.54 10.74 -8.78
CA ALA A 4 7.75 11.53 -8.81
C ALA A 4 7.25 12.97 -8.87
N VAL A 5 7.30 13.67 -7.74
CA VAL A 5 6.97 15.09 -7.72
C VAL A 5 8.15 15.81 -8.35
N THR A 6 8.15 15.90 -9.68
CA THR A 6 8.90 16.94 -10.39
C THR A 6 8.04 18.18 -10.42
N ASP A 7 8.49 19.23 -9.75
CA ASP A 7 7.84 20.53 -9.69
C ASP A 7 7.59 21.07 -11.12
N ALA A 8 6.33 21.06 -11.54
CA ALA A 8 5.91 21.61 -12.82
C ALA A 8 4.47 22.13 -12.71
N SER A 9 4.35 23.41 -12.36
CA SER A 9 3.13 24.18 -12.48
C SER A 9 2.62 24.19 -13.93
N PRO A 10 1.35 23.86 -14.23
CA PRO A 10 0.82 23.98 -15.59
C PRO A 10 0.57 25.45 -15.93
N SER A 11 1.36 26.02 -16.84
CA SER A 11 1.04 27.29 -17.50
C SER A 11 -0.05 27.04 -18.55
N LEU A 12 -1.27 27.51 -18.26
CA LEU A 12 -2.36 27.54 -19.23
C LEU A 12 -2.04 28.58 -20.30
N SER A 13 -1.66 28.13 -21.50
CA SER A 13 -1.53 29.01 -22.66
C SER A 13 -2.92 29.37 -23.20
N ARG A 14 -3.24 30.67 -23.19
CA ARG A 14 -4.43 31.24 -23.83
C ARG A 14 -4.19 31.36 -25.33
N ARG A 15 -5.10 30.83 -26.16
CA ARG A 15 -5.30 31.28 -27.54
C ARG A 15 -6.79 31.39 -27.85
N GLY A 16 -7.18 32.53 -28.44
CA GLY A 16 -8.45 32.70 -29.15
C GLY A 16 -9.37 33.79 -28.59
N LEU A 17 -9.01 35.06 -28.78
CA LEU A 17 -9.89 36.22 -28.61
C LEU A 17 -10.63 36.48 -29.93
N LEU A 18 -11.96 36.52 -29.91
CA LEU A 18 -12.78 37.18 -30.93
C LEU A 18 -13.71 38.16 -30.19
N LEU A 19 -13.45 39.45 -30.44
CA LEU A 19 -14.12 40.62 -29.88
C LEU A 19 -15.48 40.84 -30.55
N LEU A 20 -16.54 41.05 -29.76
CA LEU A 20 -17.65 41.94 -30.11
C LEU A 20 -18.30 42.53 -28.83
N GLY A 21 -18.16 43.85 -28.65
CA GLY A 21 -19.22 44.77 -28.23
C GLY A 21 -19.64 44.89 -26.76
N GLY A 22 -19.21 45.99 -26.11
CA GLY A 22 -20.10 46.90 -25.38
C GLY A 22 -20.44 46.61 -23.91
N GLY A 23 -20.03 47.51 -23.01
CA GLY A 23 -20.60 47.66 -21.66
C GLY A 23 -19.57 47.66 -20.53
N SER A 24 -19.00 48.83 -20.22
CA SER A 24 -18.08 49.01 -19.09
C SER A 24 -18.83 49.00 -17.76
N LEU A 25 -18.90 47.84 -17.11
CA LEU A 25 -19.15 47.72 -15.66
C LEU A 25 -17.84 47.32 -15.00
N ALA A 26 -17.18 48.28 -14.35
CA ALA A 26 -15.98 48.05 -13.57
C ALA A 26 -16.32 47.27 -12.29
N PHE A 27 -16.43 45.94 -12.40
CA PHE A 27 -16.31 45.06 -11.24
C PHE A 27 -14.84 45.05 -10.83
N GLY A 28 -14.54 45.69 -9.71
CA GLY A 28 -13.25 45.54 -9.03
C GLY A 28 -13.06 44.07 -8.69
N ALA A 29 -12.29 43.35 -9.52
CA ALA A 29 -11.84 42.01 -9.22
C ALA A 29 -10.82 42.13 -8.08
N ALA A 30 -11.31 42.04 -6.84
CA ALA A 30 -10.44 41.70 -5.71
C ALA A 30 -9.85 40.34 -6.02
N ALA A 31 -8.60 40.33 -6.50
CA ALA A 31 -7.84 39.10 -6.65
C ALA A 31 -7.72 38.50 -5.25
N LEU A 32 -8.54 37.50 -4.95
CA LEU A 32 -8.37 36.66 -3.77
C LEU A 32 -6.97 36.06 -3.89
N ALA A 33 -6.04 36.61 -3.11
CA ALA A 33 -4.70 36.07 -3.01
C ALA A 33 -4.85 34.59 -2.64
N ARG A 34 -4.35 33.71 -3.50
CA ARG A 34 -4.25 32.29 -3.14
C ARG A 34 -3.46 32.23 -1.83
N PRO A 35 -3.96 31.54 -0.79
CA PRO A 35 -3.17 31.38 0.42
C PRO A 35 -1.82 30.80 0.01
N ALA A 36 -0.74 31.43 0.50
CA ALA A 36 0.60 30.96 0.23
C ALA A 36 0.68 29.50 0.64
N GLU A 37 1.07 28.63 -0.29
CA GLU A 37 1.23 27.21 0.00
C GLU A 37 2.26 27.08 1.11
N ALA A 38 1.89 26.40 2.20
CA ALA A 38 2.78 26.24 3.34
C ALA A 38 4.11 25.66 2.84
N ALA A 39 5.23 26.24 3.29
CA ALA A 39 6.54 25.69 2.99
C ALA A 39 6.67 24.30 3.64
N GLU A 40 7.32 23.38 2.93
CA GLU A 40 7.63 22.06 3.47
C GLU A 40 8.87 22.16 4.35
N THR A 41 8.75 21.68 5.59
CA THR A 41 9.81 21.67 6.58
C THR A 41 10.29 20.23 6.77
N VAL A 42 11.59 19.99 6.65
CA VAL A 42 12.18 18.68 6.96
C VAL A 42 12.24 18.51 8.47
N LEU A 43 11.65 17.45 8.99
CA LEU A 43 11.62 17.12 10.41
C LEU A 43 12.76 16.18 10.81
N ALA A 44 13.06 15.20 9.95
CA ALA A 44 14.13 14.23 10.17
C ALA A 44 14.65 13.66 8.86
N GLU A 45 15.91 13.23 8.88
CA GLU A 45 16.51 12.38 7.85
C GLU A 45 17.23 11.22 8.52
N ALA A 46 17.22 10.06 7.89
CA ALA A 46 17.93 8.88 8.34
C ALA A 46 18.50 8.12 7.15
N VAL A 47 19.57 7.36 7.38
CA VAL A 47 20.13 6.44 6.41
C VAL A 47 20.32 5.10 7.10
N SER A 48 19.71 4.07 6.54
CA SER A 48 19.89 2.69 6.96
C SER A 48 20.66 1.92 5.88
N ARG A 49 20.90 0.62 6.13
CA ARG A 49 21.40 -0.28 5.08
C ARG A 49 20.41 -0.52 3.93
N TYR A 50 19.15 -0.12 4.09
CA TYR A 50 18.08 -0.35 3.12
C TYR A 50 17.68 0.95 2.42
N ASN A 51 17.46 2.03 3.15
CA ASN A 51 16.84 3.24 2.60
C ASN A 51 17.53 4.51 3.09
N ARG A 52 17.48 5.55 2.26
CA ARG A 52 17.62 6.93 2.72
C ARG A 52 16.21 7.48 2.94
N ILE A 53 15.91 7.91 4.15
CA ILE A 53 14.57 8.26 4.60
C ILE A 53 14.52 9.75 4.93
N ARG A 54 13.45 10.42 4.52
CA ARG A 54 13.15 11.79 4.92
C ARG A 54 11.75 11.86 5.49
N VAL A 55 11.58 12.52 6.62
CA VAL A 55 10.27 12.91 7.16
C VAL A 55 10.15 14.42 7.02
N SER A 56 9.09 14.87 6.38
CA SER A 56 8.78 16.30 6.24
C SER A 56 7.33 16.60 6.64
N GLU A 57 7.04 17.87 6.81
CA GLU A 57 5.69 18.36 7.07
C GLU A 57 5.40 19.60 6.23
N ARG A 58 4.22 19.62 5.60
CA ARG A 58 3.66 20.74 4.86
C ARG A 58 2.28 21.06 5.40
N GLY A 59 2.16 22.12 6.18
CA GLY A 59 0.93 22.42 6.92
C GLY A 59 0.61 21.30 7.92
N THR A 60 -0.53 20.64 7.79
CA THR A 60 -0.93 19.51 8.65
C THR A 60 -0.50 18.14 8.09
N VAL A 61 0.00 18.11 6.86
CA VAL A 61 0.34 16.86 6.18
C VAL A 61 1.79 16.50 6.46
N ARG A 62 1.98 15.34 7.08
CA ARG A 62 3.28 14.75 7.34
C ARG A 62 3.54 13.62 6.35
N THR A 63 4.74 13.61 5.76
CA THR A 63 5.11 12.64 4.73
C THR A 63 6.45 11.99 5.07
N MET A 64 6.51 10.67 4.93
CA MET A 64 7.74 9.90 4.91
C MET A 64 8.08 9.59 3.46
N TYR A 65 9.33 9.83 3.08
CA TYR A 65 9.85 9.51 1.76
C TYR A 65 11.03 8.55 1.85
N PHE A 66 11.13 7.66 0.87
CA PHE A 66 12.42 7.12 0.45
C PHE A 66 13.03 8.03 -0.61
N VAL A 67 14.31 8.36 -0.44
CA VAL A 67 15.06 9.27 -1.30
C VAL A 67 16.05 8.44 -2.10
N GLY A 68 15.86 8.39 -3.42
CA GLY A 68 16.79 7.74 -4.34
C GLY A 68 18.15 8.44 -4.41
N ASP A 69 19.15 7.76 -4.97
CA ASP A 69 20.51 8.29 -5.13
C ASP A 69 20.56 9.56 -5.99
N ASP A 70 19.61 9.70 -6.92
CA ASP A 70 19.40 10.87 -7.78
C ASP A 70 18.59 11.99 -7.11
N GLY A 71 18.20 11.82 -5.84
CA GLY A 71 17.37 12.75 -5.08
C GLY A 71 15.86 12.61 -5.33
N THR A 72 15.43 11.69 -6.18
CA THR A 72 14.00 11.41 -6.40
C THR A 72 13.35 10.96 -5.10
N GLN A 73 12.21 11.55 -4.74
CA GLN A 73 11.47 11.23 -3.52
C GLN A 73 10.26 10.36 -3.84
N PHE A 74 10.19 9.19 -3.22
CA PHE A 74 9.07 8.26 -3.28
C PHE A 74 8.27 8.38 -1.98
N ILE A 75 6.97 8.68 -2.08
CA ILE A 75 6.09 8.74 -0.91
C ILE A 75 5.87 7.32 -0.39
N GLU A 76 6.35 7.05 0.81
CA GLU A 76 6.17 5.77 1.50
C GLU A 76 5.01 5.83 2.50
N SER A 77 4.76 7.00 3.07
CA SER A 77 3.59 7.23 3.91
C SER A 77 3.23 8.70 3.96
N ARG A 78 1.93 8.98 4.04
CA ARG A 78 1.40 10.32 4.14
C ARG A 78 0.22 10.33 5.11
N HIS A 79 0.25 11.29 6.03
CA HIS A 79 -0.70 11.38 7.13
C HIS A 79 -1.10 12.84 7.33
N ASP A 80 -2.39 13.14 7.15
CA ASP A 80 -2.95 14.45 7.50
C ASP A 80 -3.31 14.48 8.98
N ARG A 81 -2.54 15.23 9.76
CA ARG A 81 -2.72 15.37 11.21
C ARG A 81 -4.02 16.07 11.59
N SER A 82 -4.66 16.79 10.66
CA SER A 82 -5.99 17.37 10.89
C SER A 82 -7.11 16.33 10.76
N ARG A 83 -6.81 15.18 10.13
CA ARG A 83 -7.71 14.05 9.93
C ARG A 83 -6.99 12.75 10.30
N PRO A 84 -6.57 12.59 11.58
CA PRO A 84 -5.69 11.49 11.99
C PRO A 84 -6.33 10.10 11.85
N GLN A 85 -7.67 10.08 11.74
CA GLN A 85 -8.46 8.89 11.49
C GLN A 85 -8.85 8.74 10.00
N SER A 86 -8.14 9.34 9.05
CA SER A 86 -8.38 9.17 7.63
C SER A 86 -7.13 8.64 6.92
N LEU A 87 -7.36 7.85 5.87
CA LEU A 87 -6.31 7.40 4.96
C LEU A 87 -6.12 8.45 3.86
N ASP A 88 -4.91 9.01 3.73
CA ASP A 88 -4.62 10.09 2.78
C ASP A 88 -4.44 9.55 1.34
N LEU A 89 -3.80 8.39 1.20
CA LEU A 89 -3.44 7.81 -0.09
C LEU A 89 -4.55 6.90 -0.64
N ASP A 90 -4.94 7.09 -1.91
CA ASP A 90 -5.99 6.34 -2.61
C ASP A 90 -5.85 4.81 -2.46
N TYR A 91 -4.63 4.30 -2.62
CA TYR A 91 -4.38 2.87 -2.56
C TYR A 91 -4.60 2.28 -1.18
N THR A 92 -4.28 3.02 -0.11
CA THR A 92 -4.51 2.54 1.25
C THR A 92 -6.00 2.37 1.53
N ARG A 93 -6.87 3.21 0.94
CA ARG A 93 -8.33 3.01 0.97
C ARG A 93 -8.74 1.78 0.17
N THR A 94 -8.10 1.56 -0.98
CA THR A 94 -8.37 0.40 -1.85
C THR A 94 -7.94 -0.92 -1.18
N MET A 95 -6.86 -0.91 -0.41
CA MET A 95 -6.39 -2.03 0.41
C MET A 95 -7.42 -2.48 1.48
N MET A 96 -8.36 -1.61 1.86
CA MET A 96 -9.47 -2.00 2.74
C MET A 96 -10.43 -3.00 2.08
N ALA A 97 -10.25 -3.31 0.79
CA ALA A 97 -10.98 -4.36 0.09
C ALA A 97 -10.86 -5.73 0.75
N GLY A 98 -9.80 -5.98 1.54
CA GLY A 98 -9.72 -7.16 2.39
C GLY A 98 -10.96 -7.37 3.27
N PHE A 99 -11.54 -6.29 3.81
CA PHE A 99 -12.73 -6.33 4.65
C PHE A 99 -14.02 -6.68 3.88
N LEU A 100 -13.98 -6.64 2.54
CA LEU A 100 -15.09 -7.11 1.71
C LEU A 100 -15.13 -8.64 1.59
N LEU A 101 -14.02 -9.31 1.91
CA LEU A 101 -13.88 -10.77 1.86
C LEU A 101 -13.74 -11.38 3.25
N GLN A 102 -13.02 -10.70 4.15
CA GLN A 102 -12.87 -11.04 5.56
C GLN A 102 -13.34 -9.85 6.43
N PRO A 103 -14.64 -9.72 6.73
CA PRO A 103 -15.21 -8.52 7.35
C PRO A 103 -14.92 -8.38 8.84
N ARG A 104 -14.43 -9.43 9.52
CA ARG A 104 -14.17 -9.43 10.97
C ARG A 104 -12.83 -10.09 11.31
N PRO A 105 -11.70 -9.59 10.78
CA PRO A 105 -10.40 -10.12 11.15
C PRO A 105 -10.13 -9.86 12.63
N ARG A 106 -9.57 -10.85 13.33
CA ARG A 106 -9.10 -10.71 14.72
C ARG A 106 -7.59 -10.58 14.78
N ARG A 107 -6.87 -11.20 13.84
CA ARG A 107 -5.41 -11.12 13.72
C ARG A 107 -5.00 -10.69 12.33
N LEU A 108 -4.25 -9.60 12.24
CA LEU A 108 -3.71 -9.05 11.00
C LEU A 108 -2.19 -9.05 11.03
N LEU A 109 -1.58 -9.49 9.94
CA LEU A 109 -0.15 -9.32 9.66
C LEU A 109 0.00 -8.24 8.58
N MET A 110 0.69 -7.16 8.92
CA MET A 110 1.09 -6.12 7.97
C MET A 110 2.55 -6.36 7.58
N LEU A 111 2.80 -6.62 6.30
CA LEU A 111 4.14 -6.80 5.73
C LEU A 111 4.53 -5.51 5.01
N GLY A 112 5.48 -4.79 5.59
CA GLY A 112 5.75 -3.36 5.35
C GLY A 112 5.12 -2.50 6.45
N LEU A 113 5.77 -1.40 6.84
CA LEU A 113 5.19 -0.45 7.81
C LEU A 113 5.10 0.97 7.25
N GLY A 114 6.18 1.46 6.64
CA GLY A 114 6.31 2.89 6.34
C GLY A 114 6.11 3.73 7.60
N GLY A 115 5.26 4.75 7.53
CA GLY A 115 4.79 5.53 8.68
C GLY A 115 3.61 4.90 9.43
N GLY A 116 3.20 3.67 9.13
CA GLY A 116 2.12 2.97 9.84
C GLY A 116 0.70 3.48 9.53
N GLY A 117 0.49 4.17 8.40
CA GLY A 117 -0.80 4.78 8.06
C GLY A 117 -1.98 3.80 8.10
N MET A 118 -1.87 2.64 7.43
CA MET A 118 -2.92 1.62 7.44
C MET A 118 -3.07 0.93 8.81
N SER A 119 -1.96 0.54 9.44
CA SER A 119 -2.00 -0.19 10.71
C SER A 119 -2.51 0.68 11.87
N ASN A 120 -2.12 1.95 11.95
CA ASN A 120 -2.67 2.91 12.92
C ASN A 120 -4.16 3.16 12.68
N TYR A 121 -4.55 3.34 11.41
CA TYR A 121 -5.94 3.51 11.01
C TYR A 121 -6.82 2.33 11.44
N LEU A 122 -6.36 1.10 11.20
CA LEU A 122 -7.05 -0.11 11.60
C LEU A 122 -7.08 -0.29 13.12
N LYS A 123 -5.97 -0.02 13.81
CA LYS A 123 -5.89 -0.10 15.26
C LYS A 123 -6.90 0.82 15.97
N ALA A 124 -7.11 2.01 15.41
CA ALA A 124 -8.06 2.99 15.94
C ALA A 124 -9.52 2.58 15.74
N ARG A 125 -9.83 1.86 14.65
CA ARG A 125 -11.20 1.49 14.25
C ARG A 125 -11.65 0.12 14.73
N PHE A 126 -10.70 -0.77 14.96
CA PHE A 126 -10.96 -2.14 15.40
C PHE A 126 -10.22 -2.38 16.72
N PRO A 127 -10.81 -2.01 17.86
CA PRO A 127 -10.16 -2.17 19.16
C PRO A 127 -9.75 -3.62 19.46
N GLU A 128 -10.48 -4.61 18.97
CA GLU A 128 -10.17 -6.02 19.21
C GLU A 128 -9.14 -6.62 18.22
N LEU A 129 -8.74 -5.86 17.19
CA LEU A 129 -7.78 -6.33 16.20
C LEU A 129 -6.36 -6.36 16.79
N GLU A 130 -5.74 -7.53 16.73
CA GLU A 130 -4.31 -7.68 16.93
C GLU A 130 -3.56 -7.50 15.61
N ILE A 131 -2.51 -6.67 15.64
CA ILE A 131 -1.68 -6.36 14.49
C ILE A 131 -0.24 -6.76 14.80
N ASP A 132 0.33 -7.59 13.93
CA ASP A 132 1.76 -7.79 13.81
C ASP A 132 2.21 -6.99 12.57
N ALA A 133 3.00 -5.93 12.76
CA ALA A 133 3.56 -5.16 11.65
C ALA A 133 5.05 -5.48 11.50
N VAL A 134 5.49 -5.77 10.29
CA VAL A 134 6.85 -6.22 9.99
C VAL A 134 7.48 -5.29 8.99
N ASP A 135 8.56 -4.64 9.37
CA ASP A 135 9.40 -3.87 8.44
C ASP A 135 10.84 -4.33 8.56
N ILE A 136 11.56 -4.35 7.43
CA ILE A 136 12.96 -4.77 7.43
C ILE A 136 13.88 -3.67 7.94
N ASP A 137 13.45 -2.41 7.83
CA ASP A 137 14.28 -1.25 8.11
C ASP A 137 14.04 -0.69 9.53
N PRO A 138 15.02 -0.81 10.44
CA PRO A 138 14.88 -0.28 11.80
C PRO A 138 14.70 1.24 11.84
N GLU A 139 15.23 1.99 10.87
CA GLU A 139 15.06 3.44 10.83
C GLU A 139 13.65 3.83 10.39
N VAL A 140 13.00 3.04 9.54
CA VAL A 140 11.57 3.22 9.23
C VAL A 140 10.74 3.05 10.49
N VAL A 141 10.95 1.96 11.24
CA VAL A 141 10.24 1.70 12.50
C VAL A 141 10.46 2.83 13.51
N ARG A 142 11.72 3.25 13.70
CA ARG A 142 12.06 4.34 14.63
C ARG A 142 11.34 5.64 14.26
N LEU A 143 11.39 6.03 12.99
CA LEU A 143 10.75 7.26 12.50
C LEU A 143 9.22 7.17 12.52
N ALA A 144 8.64 6.01 12.25
CA ALA A 144 7.21 5.77 12.35
C ALA A 144 6.69 5.95 13.79
N GLN A 145 7.46 5.45 14.77
CA GLN A 145 7.13 5.61 16.19
C GLN A 145 7.34 7.04 16.70
N GLU A 146 8.33 7.76 16.15
CA GLU A 146 8.64 9.14 16.57
C GLU A 146 7.70 10.18 15.94
N PHE A 147 7.31 9.98 14.68
CA PHE A 147 6.63 11.00 13.89
C PHE A 147 5.23 10.62 13.42
N PHE A 148 4.80 9.37 13.53
CA PHE A 148 3.53 8.90 12.95
C PHE A 148 2.65 8.13 13.94
N ASP A 149 2.87 8.25 15.24
CA ASP A 149 2.03 7.64 16.29
C ASP A 149 1.94 6.10 16.24
N VAL A 150 2.93 5.43 15.61
CA VAL A 150 3.07 3.97 15.75
C VAL A 150 3.44 3.65 17.21
N PRO A 151 2.69 2.80 17.91
CA PRO A 151 2.95 2.51 19.32
C PRO A 151 4.25 1.72 19.51
N LYS A 152 4.92 1.94 20.64
CA LYS A 152 6.12 1.18 21.05
C LYS A 152 5.77 -0.07 21.85
N ASP A 153 4.78 0.04 22.74
CA ASP A 153 4.46 -0.96 23.75
C ASP A 153 2.94 -1.25 23.82
N ASP A 154 2.30 -1.57 22.68
CA ASP A 154 0.91 -2.05 22.66
C ASP A 154 0.87 -3.58 22.42
N PRO A 155 0.30 -4.38 23.33
CA PRO A 155 0.24 -5.83 23.18
C PRO A 155 -0.60 -6.28 21.96
N ARG A 156 -1.48 -5.42 21.44
CA ARG A 156 -2.30 -5.67 20.23
C ARG A 156 -1.68 -5.04 18.98
N TYR A 157 -0.56 -4.35 19.09
CA TYR A 157 0.14 -3.78 17.93
C TYR A 157 1.64 -3.94 18.13
N ARG A 158 2.13 -5.10 17.68
CA ARG A 158 3.52 -5.51 17.81
C ARG A 158 4.25 -5.15 16.52
N VAL A 159 5.31 -4.37 16.63
CA VAL A 159 6.16 -4.01 15.49
C VAL A 159 7.43 -4.86 15.54
N HIS A 160 7.76 -5.48 14.42
CA HIS A 160 8.88 -6.42 14.29
C HIS A 160 9.85 -5.89 13.23
N VAL A 161 11.13 -5.76 13.60
CA VAL A 161 12.20 -5.46 12.64
C VAL A 161 12.70 -6.78 12.05
N ALA A 162 12.17 -7.17 10.89
CA ALA A 162 12.49 -8.43 10.22
C ALA A 162 12.18 -8.40 8.72
N ASP A 163 12.77 -9.33 7.97
CA ASP A 163 12.31 -9.61 6.61
C ASP A 163 10.92 -10.28 6.64
N ALA A 164 10.01 -9.78 5.82
CA ALA A 164 8.61 -10.22 5.77
C ALA A 164 8.45 -11.73 5.52
N ARG A 165 9.23 -12.32 4.61
CA ARG A 165 9.12 -13.75 4.29
C ARG A 165 9.75 -14.61 5.39
N LEU A 166 10.93 -14.23 5.87
CA LEU A 166 11.54 -14.93 7.00
C LEU A 166 10.62 -14.91 8.22
N PHE A 167 9.92 -13.80 8.48
CA PHE A 167 8.96 -13.70 9.58
C PHE A 167 7.80 -14.69 9.41
N VAL A 168 7.20 -14.76 8.22
CA VAL A 168 6.09 -15.71 7.93
C VAL A 168 6.55 -17.17 8.05
N GLU A 169 7.70 -17.52 7.47
CA GLU A 169 8.20 -18.90 7.48
C GLU A 169 8.66 -19.36 8.87
N ARG A 170 9.20 -18.45 9.69
CA ARG A 170 9.63 -18.73 11.08
C ARG A 170 8.48 -18.69 12.09
N ALA A 171 7.31 -18.16 11.72
CA ALA A 171 6.15 -18.16 12.60
C ALA A 171 5.79 -19.59 13.01
N ALA A 172 5.42 -19.76 14.28
CA ALA A 172 5.04 -21.04 14.84
C ALA A 172 3.85 -21.66 14.07
N ALA A 173 3.81 -22.99 14.02
CA ALA A 173 2.88 -23.72 13.16
C ALA A 173 1.40 -23.56 13.54
N ASP A 174 1.10 -23.04 14.72
CA ASP A 174 -0.22 -22.74 15.26
C ASP A 174 -0.65 -21.26 15.04
N VAL A 175 0.28 -20.38 14.66
CA VAL A 175 -0.05 -18.98 14.35
C VAL A 175 -0.92 -18.91 13.10
N ARG A 176 -2.07 -18.25 13.24
CA ARG A 176 -3.01 -17.97 12.15
C ARG A 176 -3.35 -16.50 12.10
N TRP A 177 -3.23 -15.90 10.93
CA TRP A 177 -3.76 -14.56 10.64
C TRP A 177 -5.02 -14.67 9.81
N ASP A 178 -6.01 -13.83 10.11
CA ASP A 178 -7.22 -13.70 9.28
C ASP A 178 -6.96 -12.80 8.06
N MET A 179 -5.94 -11.95 8.15
CA MET A 179 -5.58 -11.04 7.09
C MET A 179 -4.07 -10.84 7.06
N ILE A 180 -3.46 -11.03 5.89
CA ILE A 180 -2.08 -10.63 5.62
C ILE A 180 -2.12 -9.51 4.59
N MET A 181 -1.72 -8.30 4.96
CA MET A 181 -1.60 -7.17 4.05
C MET A 181 -0.13 -7.03 3.59
N LEU A 182 0.10 -7.06 2.29
CA LEU A 182 1.43 -6.90 1.68
C LEU A 182 1.55 -5.51 1.04
N ASP A 183 2.37 -4.66 1.66
CA ASP A 183 2.72 -3.31 1.21
C ASP A 183 4.22 -3.03 1.46
N ALA A 184 5.07 -3.95 0.98
CA ALA A 184 6.52 -3.94 1.22
C ALA A 184 7.30 -3.37 0.03
N PHE A 185 6.93 -2.16 -0.42
CA PHE A 185 7.63 -1.49 -1.50
C PHE A 185 8.97 -0.93 -1.02
N ARG A 186 9.93 -0.87 -1.96
CA ARG A 186 11.18 -0.14 -1.81
C ARG A 186 11.34 0.79 -3.01
N GLY A 187 10.88 2.03 -2.84
CA GLY A 187 10.75 2.99 -3.93
C GLY A 187 9.69 2.52 -4.92
N VAL A 188 10.11 1.82 -5.98
CA VAL A 188 9.21 1.42 -7.07
C VAL A 188 9.00 -0.08 -7.24
N PHE A 189 9.70 -0.92 -6.46
CA PHE A 189 9.61 -2.37 -6.60
C PHE A 189 9.34 -3.08 -5.27
N VAL A 190 8.73 -4.27 -5.36
CA VAL A 190 8.59 -5.21 -4.25
C VAL A 190 9.73 -6.24 -4.38
N PRO A 191 10.48 -6.57 -3.32
CA PRO A 191 11.54 -7.58 -3.37
C PRO A 191 11.07 -8.92 -3.97
N TYR A 192 11.89 -9.52 -4.83
CA TYR A 192 11.49 -10.68 -5.64
C TYR A 192 10.98 -11.87 -4.82
N HIS A 193 11.63 -12.20 -3.70
CA HIS A 193 11.22 -13.30 -2.83
C HIS A 193 9.86 -13.09 -2.15
N LEU A 194 9.29 -11.88 -2.19
CA LEU A 194 7.93 -11.58 -1.72
C LEU A 194 6.87 -11.67 -2.82
N LYS A 195 7.26 -12.08 -4.04
CA LYS A 195 6.37 -12.18 -5.21
C LYS A 195 6.20 -13.62 -5.70
N THR A 196 6.93 -14.58 -5.13
CA THR A 196 6.98 -15.97 -5.62
C THR A 196 5.83 -16.84 -5.11
N ALA A 197 5.54 -17.92 -5.84
CA ALA A 197 4.54 -18.90 -5.44
C ALA A 197 4.87 -19.52 -4.06
N GLU A 198 6.16 -19.73 -3.77
CA GLU A 198 6.64 -20.24 -2.49
C GLU A 198 6.31 -19.29 -1.33
N PHE A 199 6.49 -17.98 -1.52
CA PHE A 199 6.07 -16.98 -0.52
C PHE A 199 4.55 -16.99 -0.30
N TYR A 200 3.76 -16.98 -1.38
CA TYR A 200 2.31 -17.04 -1.26
C TYR A 200 1.83 -18.34 -0.60
N ARG A 201 2.52 -19.49 -0.82
CA ARG A 201 2.25 -20.75 -0.10
C ARG A 201 2.59 -20.64 1.39
N ALA A 202 3.69 -19.98 1.75
CA ALA A 202 4.03 -19.72 3.13
C ALA A 202 2.95 -18.86 3.82
N CYS A 203 2.46 -17.81 3.15
CA CYS A 203 1.33 -17.01 3.61
C CYS A 203 0.07 -17.87 3.78
N LEU A 204 -0.32 -18.65 2.76
CA LEU A 204 -1.48 -19.55 2.82
C LEU A 204 -1.40 -20.53 3.99
N ALA A 205 -0.23 -21.10 4.27
CA ALA A 205 -0.01 -22.02 5.39
C ALA A 205 -0.15 -21.37 6.78
N ARG A 206 -0.21 -20.03 6.84
CA ARG A 206 -0.37 -19.23 8.06
C ARG A 206 -1.69 -18.45 8.09
N LEU A 207 -2.55 -18.59 7.09
CA LEU A 207 -3.89 -18.01 7.11
C LEU A 207 -4.86 -18.89 7.89
N SER A 208 -5.83 -18.27 8.57
CA SER A 208 -7.03 -18.95 9.03
C SER A 208 -7.84 -19.51 7.85
N PRO A 209 -8.80 -20.44 8.07
CA PRO A 209 -9.53 -21.09 6.96
C PRO A 209 -10.21 -20.12 5.99
N ASP A 210 -10.70 -18.98 6.50
CA ASP A 210 -11.32 -17.91 5.73
C ASP A 210 -10.41 -16.67 5.60
N GLY A 211 -9.12 -16.85 5.88
CA GLY A 211 -8.14 -15.79 5.85
C GLY A 211 -7.84 -15.32 4.43
N VAL A 212 -7.34 -14.08 4.32
CA VAL A 212 -7.02 -13.46 3.03
C VAL A 212 -5.63 -12.84 3.00
N VAL A 213 -4.97 -12.92 1.85
CA VAL A 213 -3.84 -12.04 1.51
C VAL A 213 -4.39 -10.85 0.72
N VAL A 214 -3.97 -9.64 1.08
CA VAL A 214 -4.32 -8.38 0.41
C VAL A 214 -3.02 -7.76 -0.07
N ALA A 215 -2.77 -7.75 -1.37
CA ALA A 215 -1.53 -7.24 -1.94
C ALA A 215 -1.77 -5.96 -2.74
N ASN A 216 -0.95 -4.94 -2.47
CA ASN A 216 -0.90 -3.72 -3.27
C ASN A 216 -0.08 -3.99 -4.54
N LEU A 217 -0.71 -3.91 -5.72
CA LEU A 217 -0.07 -4.14 -7.01
C LEU A 217 -0.19 -2.91 -7.91
N HIS A 218 0.91 -2.56 -8.58
CA HIS A 218 0.91 -1.54 -9.61
C HIS A 218 0.52 -2.15 -10.97
N ASN A 219 -0.73 -1.90 -11.40
CA ASN A 219 -1.30 -2.47 -12.62
C ASN A 219 -0.71 -1.93 -13.94
N VAL A 220 0.09 -0.87 -13.86
CA VAL A 220 0.80 -0.27 -15.00
C VAL A 220 2.20 -0.85 -15.23
N THR A 221 2.62 -1.83 -14.43
CA THR A 221 3.98 -2.41 -14.51
C THR A 221 3.99 -3.67 -15.36
N ARG A 222 5.15 -3.98 -15.94
CA ARG A 222 5.35 -5.24 -16.68
C ARG A 222 5.22 -6.47 -15.78
N MET A 223 5.39 -6.31 -14.47
CA MET A 223 5.28 -7.38 -13.47
C MET A 223 3.84 -7.74 -13.11
N TYR A 224 2.86 -6.86 -13.35
CA TYR A 224 1.48 -7.07 -12.92
C TYR A 224 0.84 -8.39 -13.42
N PRO A 225 1.01 -8.80 -14.70
CA PRO A 225 0.54 -10.11 -15.15
C PRO A 225 1.17 -11.27 -14.37
N HIS A 226 2.48 -11.21 -14.10
CA HIS A 226 3.21 -12.24 -13.35
C HIS A 226 2.76 -12.32 -11.89
N ASP A 227 2.56 -11.17 -11.23
CA ASP A 227 2.05 -11.12 -9.85
C ASP A 227 0.68 -11.80 -9.72
N ARG A 228 -0.20 -11.55 -10.68
CA ARG A 228 -1.55 -12.13 -10.74
C ARG A 228 -1.55 -13.61 -11.02
N GLU A 229 -0.75 -14.04 -11.99
CA GLU A 229 -0.64 -15.47 -12.32
C GLU A 229 -0.03 -16.25 -11.15
N THR A 230 1.01 -15.70 -10.52
CA THR A 230 1.66 -16.35 -9.38
C THR A 230 0.72 -16.51 -8.20
N THR A 231 -0.07 -15.49 -7.89
CA THR A 231 -1.08 -15.58 -6.82
C THR A 231 -2.16 -16.60 -7.19
N SER A 232 -2.57 -16.66 -8.46
CA SER A 232 -3.59 -17.61 -8.94
C SER A 232 -3.12 -19.06 -8.93
N ALA A 233 -1.82 -19.30 -9.08
CA ALA A 233 -1.23 -20.63 -8.96
C ALA A 233 -1.26 -21.19 -7.52
N VAL A 234 -1.51 -20.33 -6.52
CA VAL A 234 -1.55 -20.71 -5.09
C VAL A 234 -2.96 -20.63 -4.53
N PHE A 235 -3.72 -19.59 -4.86
CA PHE A 235 -5.05 -19.34 -4.30
C PHE A 235 -6.16 -19.59 -5.32
N PRO A 236 -7.16 -20.42 -5.00
CA PRO A 236 -8.27 -20.69 -5.91
C PRO A 236 -9.18 -19.46 -6.09
N GLN A 237 -9.39 -18.70 -5.02
CA GLN A 237 -10.27 -17.53 -5.00
C GLN A 237 -9.45 -16.24 -4.95
N ARG A 238 -9.68 -15.37 -5.94
CA ARG A 238 -8.99 -14.09 -6.06
C ARG A 238 -9.91 -12.99 -6.59
N TYR A 239 -9.63 -11.76 -6.17
CA TYR A 239 -10.45 -10.58 -6.40
C TYR A 239 -9.56 -9.38 -6.66
N SER A 240 -9.86 -8.59 -7.68
CA SER A 240 -9.12 -7.36 -7.99
C SER A 240 -10.01 -6.15 -7.77
N PHE A 241 -9.48 -5.15 -7.07
CA PHE A 241 -10.15 -3.87 -6.81
C PHE A 241 -9.24 -2.76 -7.30
N VAL A 242 -9.78 -1.87 -8.14
CA VAL A 242 -9.01 -0.79 -8.74
C VAL A 242 -9.14 0.47 -7.88
N SER A 243 -8.04 1.20 -7.73
CA SER A 243 -8.01 2.46 -6.99
C SER A 243 -8.85 3.55 -7.67
N GLU A 244 -9.20 4.61 -6.97
CA GLU A 244 -10.06 5.70 -7.50
C GLU A 244 -9.43 6.35 -8.73
N THR A 245 -8.09 6.44 -8.73
CA THR A 245 -7.29 6.98 -9.82
C THR A 245 -7.01 5.99 -10.96
N GLY A 246 -7.34 4.70 -10.79
CA GLY A 246 -7.14 3.67 -11.83
C GLY A 246 -5.72 3.09 -11.96
N ASN A 247 -4.74 3.67 -11.26
CA ASN A 247 -3.31 3.37 -11.47
C ASN A 247 -2.74 2.28 -10.56
N GLN A 248 -3.56 1.76 -9.65
CA GLN A 248 -3.19 0.67 -8.75
C GLN A 248 -4.34 -0.32 -8.60
N THR A 249 -3.99 -1.58 -8.36
CA THR A 249 -4.92 -2.67 -8.12
C THR A 249 -4.57 -3.33 -6.78
N THR A 250 -5.55 -3.42 -5.89
CA THR A 250 -5.47 -4.32 -4.74
C THR A 250 -5.94 -5.71 -5.17
N LEU A 251 -5.06 -6.71 -5.05
CA LEU A 251 -5.41 -8.11 -5.21
C LEU A 251 -5.74 -8.71 -3.84
N VAL A 252 -6.94 -9.27 -3.68
CA VAL A 252 -7.33 -10.04 -2.50
C VAL A 252 -7.40 -11.51 -2.89
N ALA A 253 -6.59 -12.36 -2.25
CA ALA A 253 -6.55 -13.80 -2.47
C ALA A 253 -6.99 -14.52 -1.18
N SER A 254 -7.94 -15.45 -1.30
CA SER A 254 -8.60 -16.08 -0.16
C SER A 254 -8.24 -17.55 -0.03
N ALA A 255 -8.00 -17.99 1.21
CA ALA A 255 -7.86 -19.39 1.58
C ALA A 255 -9.20 -20.15 1.55
N GLY A 256 -10.32 -19.41 1.54
CA GLY A 256 -11.67 -19.94 1.49
C GLY A 256 -11.90 -20.79 0.24
N ARG A 257 -12.58 -21.92 0.42
CA ARG A 257 -12.89 -22.84 -0.69
C ARG A 257 -13.95 -22.26 -1.62
N GLU A 258 -14.93 -21.57 -1.03
CA GLU A 258 -16.06 -21.00 -1.76
C GLU A 258 -15.78 -19.57 -2.22
N ARG A 259 -16.28 -19.26 -3.41
CA ARG A 259 -16.17 -17.91 -3.97
C ARG A 259 -17.22 -17.00 -3.34
N VAL A 260 -16.77 -15.97 -2.63
CA VAL A 260 -17.62 -14.83 -2.25
C VAL A 260 -18.12 -14.14 -3.52
N GLY A 261 -19.44 -14.15 -3.74
CA GLY A 261 -20.07 -13.51 -4.90
C GLY A 261 -20.22 -12.00 -4.75
N ALA A 262 -20.45 -11.29 -5.86
CA ALA A 262 -20.62 -9.83 -5.86
C ALA A 262 -21.76 -9.34 -4.94
N TYR A 263 -22.82 -10.14 -4.76
CA TYR A 263 -23.87 -9.83 -3.80
C TYR A 263 -23.34 -9.82 -2.36
N GLN A 264 -22.60 -10.85 -1.96
CA GLN A 264 -22.01 -10.94 -0.64
C GLN A 264 -20.93 -9.88 -0.41
N ILE A 265 -20.10 -9.57 -1.42
CA ILE A 265 -19.13 -8.45 -1.36
C ILE A 265 -19.85 -7.13 -1.03
N ARG A 266 -20.97 -6.84 -1.70
CA ARG A 266 -21.77 -5.63 -1.40
C ARG A 266 -22.44 -5.68 -0.03
N ALA A 267 -22.89 -6.86 0.41
CA ALA A 267 -23.45 -7.03 1.76
C ALA A 267 -22.38 -6.77 2.83
N ASN A 268 -21.18 -7.33 2.65
CA ASN A 268 -20.02 -7.10 3.51
C ASN A 268 -19.64 -5.62 3.53
N ALA A 269 -19.61 -4.95 2.36
CA ALA A 269 -19.37 -3.51 2.26
C ALA A 269 -20.32 -2.69 3.15
N ARG A 270 -21.63 -3.00 3.11
CA ARG A 270 -22.63 -2.33 3.97
C ARG A 270 -22.38 -2.62 5.44
N ALA A 271 -22.03 -3.86 5.78
CA ALA A 271 -21.81 -4.28 7.16
C ALA A 271 -20.58 -3.60 7.78
N VAL A 272 -19.53 -3.39 7.00
CA VAL A 272 -18.28 -2.76 7.48
C VAL A 272 -18.24 -1.24 7.30
N GLN A 273 -19.16 -0.65 6.53
CA GLN A 273 -19.17 0.79 6.26
C GLN A 273 -19.11 1.66 7.54
N PRO A 274 -19.82 1.35 8.65
CA PRO A 274 -19.76 2.19 9.86
C PRO A 274 -18.37 2.29 10.49
N GLN A 275 -17.48 1.34 10.23
CA GLN A 275 -16.10 1.35 10.72
C GLN A 275 -15.18 2.18 9.83
N PHE A 276 -15.55 2.47 8.59
CA PHE A 276 -14.69 3.16 7.62
C PHE A 276 -15.24 4.54 7.24
N ASP A 277 -14.34 5.53 7.14
CA ASP A 277 -14.65 6.84 6.54
C ASP A 277 -14.52 6.83 5.01
N ALA A 278 -13.89 5.80 4.44
CA ALA A 278 -13.85 5.55 3.00
C ALA A 278 -15.17 4.95 2.50
N ASP A 279 -15.53 5.21 1.24
CA ASP A 279 -16.72 4.62 0.60
C ASP A 279 -16.50 3.13 0.26
N MET A 280 -16.93 2.25 1.16
CA MET A 280 -16.78 0.81 1.02
C MET A 280 -17.73 0.24 -0.03
N LEU A 281 -18.89 0.88 -0.25
CA LEU A 281 -19.81 0.51 -1.33
C LEU A 281 -19.24 0.87 -2.70
N GLY A 282 -18.65 2.06 -2.83
CA GLY A 282 -17.90 2.47 -4.02
C GLY A 282 -16.69 1.58 -4.27
N LEU A 283 -15.97 1.17 -3.22
CA LEU A 283 -14.90 0.17 -3.35
C LEU A 283 -15.42 -1.18 -3.84
N ALA A 284 -16.53 -1.68 -3.30
CA ALA A 284 -17.18 -2.90 -3.77
C ALA A 284 -17.65 -2.80 -5.24
N ALA A 285 -18.07 -1.61 -5.69
CA ALA A 285 -18.44 -1.37 -7.09
C ALA A 285 -17.22 -1.37 -8.03
N ARG A 286 -16.03 -1.05 -7.53
CA ARG A 286 -14.75 -1.14 -8.25
C ARG A 286 -14.16 -2.55 -8.27
N TYR A 287 -14.93 -3.56 -7.82
CA TYR A 287 -14.58 -4.96 -8.01
C TYR A 287 -14.56 -5.30 -9.51
N TYR A 288 -13.37 -5.57 -10.03
CA TYR A 288 -13.14 -5.79 -11.44
C TYR A 288 -13.06 -7.30 -11.75
N ILE A 289 -14.04 -7.81 -12.50
CA ILE A 289 -14.18 -9.26 -12.75
C ILE A 289 -13.52 -9.69 -14.06
N ARG A 290 -13.40 -8.84 -15.09
CA ARG A 290 -12.86 -9.23 -16.41
C ARG A 290 -12.30 -8.07 -17.21
N ARG A 291 -10.99 -8.16 -17.56
CA ARG A 291 -10.43 -7.85 -18.90
C ARG A 291 -8.93 -8.16 -19.03
N ASP A 292 -8.24 -8.48 -17.95
CA ASP A 292 -6.78 -8.60 -17.88
C ASP A 292 -6.29 -10.05 -17.63
N TRP A 293 -7.20 -11.03 -17.52
CA TRP A 293 -6.90 -12.44 -17.16
C TRP A 293 -6.68 -13.36 -18.37
N GLU A 294 -6.65 -12.81 -19.58
CA GLU A 294 -6.63 -13.62 -20.82
C GLU A 294 -5.22 -13.93 -21.31
N ASP A 295 -4.20 -13.18 -20.88
CA ASP A 295 -2.79 -13.46 -21.17
C ASP A 295 -2.11 -14.14 -19.97
N SER A 296 -1.77 -15.43 -20.12
CA SER A 296 -1.05 -16.18 -19.08
C SER A 296 0.42 -15.73 -19.03
N ALA A 297 0.81 -15.08 -17.93
CA ALA A 297 2.21 -14.76 -17.66
C ALA A 297 2.94 -15.95 -17.03
N GLU A 298 4.26 -15.86 -16.85
CA GLU A 298 5.01 -16.86 -16.10
C GLU A 298 4.74 -16.73 -14.59
N VAL A 299 4.47 -17.87 -13.93
CA VAL A 299 4.44 -17.97 -12.46
C VAL A 299 5.84 -17.73 -11.90
N LEU A 300 5.98 -16.72 -11.06
CA LEU A 300 7.23 -16.41 -10.37
C LEU A 300 7.53 -17.49 -9.33
N LYS A 301 8.74 -18.02 -9.38
CA LYS A 301 9.24 -19.03 -8.45
C LYS A 301 10.54 -18.56 -7.82
N ASP A 302 10.85 -19.10 -6.66
CA ASP A 302 12.16 -18.88 -6.05
C ASP A 302 13.29 -19.20 -7.02
N ASP A 303 14.25 -18.30 -7.11
CA ASP A 303 15.50 -18.46 -7.87
C ASP A 303 16.65 -18.97 -6.96
N PHE A 304 16.28 -19.55 -5.82
CA PHE A 304 17.17 -20.09 -4.79
C PHE A 304 16.61 -21.38 -4.20
N LYS A 305 17.45 -22.17 -3.53
CA LYS A 305 17.01 -23.36 -2.79
C LYS A 305 16.47 -22.96 -1.40
N PRO A 306 15.54 -23.71 -0.79
CA PRO A 306 14.98 -23.35 0.53
C PRO A 306 16.01 -23.06 1.63
N ALA A 307 17.12 -23.81 1.66
CA ALA A 307 18.22 -23.59 2.62
C ALA A 307 18.97 -22.24 2.43
N GLU A 308 18.76 -21.56 1.31
CA GLU A 308 19.42 -20.31 0.94
C GLU A 308 18.52 -19.09 1.13
N LEU A 309 17.31 -19.26 1.69
CA LEU A 309 16.30 -18.20 1.80
C LEU A 309 16.83 -16.92 2.46
N GLU A 310 17.56 -17.03 3.57
CA GLU A 310 18.09 -15.84 4.26
C GLU A 310 19.11 -15.08 3.41
N ALA A 311 19.99 -15.80 2.73
CA ALA A 311 20.95 -15.20 1.81
C ALA A 311 20.24 -14.58 0.59
N ALA A 312 19.21 -15.24 0.05
CA ALA A 312 18.42 -14.74 -1.07
C ALA A 312 17.59 -13.51 -0.70
N ALA A 313 16.93 -13.51 0.44
CA ALA A 313 16.25 -12.33 0.99
C ALA A 313 17.24 -11.18 1.15
N GLY A 314 18.45 -11.44 1.67
CA GLY A 314 19.52 -10.46 1.73
C GLY A 314 19.86 -9.83 0.37
N ARG A 315 19.95 -10.64 -0.70
CA ARG A 315 20.21 -10.17 -2.08
C ARG A 315 19.02 -9.40 -2.67
N HIS A 316 17.81 -9.91 -2.56
CA HIS A 316 16.60 -9.30 -3.10
C HIS A 316 16.23 -7.98 -2.40
N ASN A 317 16.66 -7.81 -1.16
CA ASN A 317 16.57 -6.57 -0.41
C ASN A 317 17.76 -5.63 -0.64
N GLN A 318 18.62 -5.86 -1.64
CA GLN A 318 19.56 -4.83 -2.10
C GLN A 318 18.89 -3.91 -3.11
N THR A 319 19.22 -2.61 -3.06
CA THR A 319 18.62 -1.58 -3.91
C THR A 319 18.94 -1.88 -5.38
N CYS A 320 17.92 -2.24 -6.17
CA CYS A 320 18.10 -2.66 -7.55
C CYS A 320 17.62 -1.55 -8.50
N VAL A 321 18.35 -0.43 -8.55
CA VAL A 321 17.96 0.73 -9.39
C VAL A 321 18.48 0.58 -10.83
N LYS A 322 19.57 -0.17 -11.04
CA LYS A 322 20.12 -0.44 -12.39
C LYS A 322 20.13 -1.94 -12.67
N ASN A 323 19.49 -2.34 -13.78
CA ASN A 323 19.43 -3.72 -14.29
C ASN A 323 18.61 -4.71 -13.45
N CYS A 324 17.62 -4.26 -12.69
CA CYS A 324 16.71 -5.18 -12.03
C CYS A 324 15.90 -5.93 -13.10
N ARG A 325 16.06 -7.25 -13.17
CA ARG A 325 15.21 -8.13 -14.00
C ARG A 325 13.72 -7.97 -13.70
N TYR A 326 13.39 -7.44 -12.52
CA TYR A 326 12.04 -7.32 -11.96
C TYR A 326 11.70 -5.88 -11.53
N GLY A 327 12.50 -4.90 -11.95
CA GLY A 327 12.19 -3.47 -11.79
C GLY A 327 11.12 -3.04 -12.77
N LEU A 328 10.59 -1.82 -12.60
CA LEU A 328 9.60 -1.21 -13.49
C LEU A 328 9.98 -1.34 -14.97
#